data_AF-A0A4R1VR71-F1
#
_entry.id   AF-A0A4R1VR71-F1
#
_cell.length_a   1.000
_cell.length_b   1.000
_cell.length_c   1.000
_cell.angle_alpha   90.00
_cell.angle_beta   90.00
_cell.angle_gamma   90.00
#
_symmetry.space_group_name_H-M   'P 1'
#
loop_
_entity.id
_entity.type
_entity.pdbx_description
1 polymer ?
#
loop_
_entity_poly.entity_id
_entity_poly.type
_entity_poly.pdbx_seq_one_letter_code
_entity_poly.pdbx_strand_id
1 'polypeptide(L)'
;MMYKSSKGDKEIASMPLPYAKNALNKLVRDEPERKAEIDALQEHVDRLTAEADANAPGDGNDANPRAVIGGNNPPEETPAPKADGRAAIDTHVADLLTEATNWADGAAIENDGQAAAVGKLHRDMQTAVALVKDNATTEKKPHNEAIAEIQAWQNGYVASGLKGTPDGKLTKAIAATGRLSAAWLQKAEDERKAREKATADAALVAAQEAMTLRAEAKEATDLAVMDRAEDALAGAKALLREAEGVAKEKVRVDAGEGQRAMTLRSVWHADLIDAPNSWALAYGHYKQNPEFMAEFHGLIQRWASRDARVEATRVRGIPGFVIREEKVV
;
A
#
# COMPACT_ATOMS: atom_id res chain seq x y z
N MET A 1 1.37 -27.96 -96.10
CA MET A 1 1.53 -29.39 -96.46
C MET A 1 0.78 -30.24 -95.43
N MET A 2 0.15 -31.35 -95.84
CA MET A 2 -0.69 -32.19 -94.97
C MET A 2 0.01 -33.50 -94.64
N TYR A 3 -0.05 -33.93 -93.38
CA TYR A 3 0.31 -35.26 -92.91
C TYR A 3 -0.93 -36.15 -92.98
N LYS A 4 -0.89 -37.21 -93.80
CA LYS A 4 -2.01 -38.15 -93.90
C LYS A 4 -1.93 -39.18 -92.78
N SER A 5 -2.75 -38.98 -91.74
CA SER A 5 -2.88 -39.90 -90.62
C SER A 5 -4.06 -40.85 -90.81
N SER A 6 -4.03 -42.02 -90.17
CA SER A 6 -5.18 -42.93 -90.12
C SER A 6 -6.42 -42.34 -89.43
N LYS A 7 -6.30 -41.18 -88.77
CA LYS A 7 -7.40 -40.43 -88.15
C LYS A 7 -7.82 -39.18 -88.96
N GLY A 8 -7.34 -39.02 -90.18
CA GLY A 8 -7.60 -37.88 -91.06
C GLY A 8 -6.36 -37.05 -91.37
N ASP A 9 -6.40 -36.33 -92.48
CA ASP A 9 -5.32 -35.45 -92.92
C ASP A 9 -5.19 -34.26 -91.98
N LYS A 10 -3.96 -33.97 -91.55
CA LYS A 10 -3.64 -32.87 -90.63
C LYS A 10 -2.63 -31.93 -91.24
N GLU A 11 -2.84 -30.63 -91.08
CA GLU A 11 -1.88 -29.65 -91.53
C GLU A 11 -0.61 -29.67 -90.66
N ILE A 12 0.55 -29.91 -91.28
CA ILE A 12 1.83 -30.08 -90.59
C ILE A 12 2.15 -28.85 -89.73
N ALA A 13 1.92 -27.64 -90.25
CA ALA A 13 2.20 -26.38 -89.56
C ALA A 13 1.42 -26.20 -88.23
N SER A 14 0.30 -26.91 -88.05
CA SER A 14 -0.53 -26.85 -86.84
C SER A 14 -0.18 -27.90 -85.78
N MET A 15 0.72 -28.84 -86.09
CA MET A 15 1.01 -29.98 -85.21
C MET A 15 1.91 -29.56 -84.04
N PRO A 16 1.59 -29.91 -82.78
CA PRO A 16 2.47 -29.66 -81.64
C PRO A 16 3.70 -30.58 -81.68
N LEU A 17 4.82 -30.13 -81.10
CA LEU A 17 6.14 -30.76 -81.19
C LEU A 17 6.15 -32.29 -80.89
N PRO A 18 5.53 -32.80 -79.81
CA PRO A 18 5.53 -34.23 -79.52
C PRO A 18 4.79 -35.05 -80.59
N TYR A 19 3.73 -34.47 -81.16
CA TYR A 19 2.93 -35.13 -82.20
C TYR A 19 3.66 -35.13 -83.55
N ALA A 20 4.32 -34.02 -83.91
CA ALA A 20 5.15 -33.93 -85.12
C ALA A 20 6.35 -34.90 -85.07
N LYS A 21 7.05 -35.00 -83.94
CA LYS A 21 8.16 -35.98 -83.74
C LYS A 21 7.70 -37.43 -83.92
N ASN A 22 6.56 -37.79 -83.33
CA ASN A 22 6.01 -39.14 -83.47
C ASN A 22 5.54 -39.44 -84.90
N ALA A 23 4.93 -38.46 -85.57
CA ALA A 23 4.50 -38.60 -86.96
C ALA A 23 5.70 -38.78 -87.90
N LEU A 24 6.77 -37.99 -87.73
CA LEU A 24 8.02 -38.10 -88.46
C LEU A 24 8.67 -39.48 -88.27
N ASN A 25 8.87 -39.91 -87.01
CA ASN A 25 9.46 -41.22 -86.70
C ASN A 25 8.66 -42.38 -87.31
N LYS A 26 7.33 -42.26 -87.30
CA LYS A 26 6.46 -43.26 -87.91
C LYS A 26 6.61 -43.28 -89.43
N LEU A 27 6.61 -42.12 -90.08
CA LEU A 27 6.71 -42.05 -91.55
C LEU A 27 8.08 -42.54 -92.05
N VAL A 28 9.16 -42.16 -91.36
CA VAL A 28 10.52 -42.62 -91.68
C VAL A 28 10.67 -44.14 -91.55
N ARG A 29 9.99 -44.76 -90.57
CA ARG A 29 10.08 -46.20 -90.33
C ARG A 29 9.19 -47.02 -91.25
N ASP A 30 7.94 -46.59 -91.43
CA ASP A 30 6.89 -47.42 -92.04
C ASP A 30 6.69 -47.08 -93.53
N GLU A 31 6.94 -45.84 -93.97
CA GLU A 31 6.65 -45.33 -95.33
C GLU A 31 7.74 -44.34 -95.83
N PRO A 32 9.02 -44.76 -95.93
CA PRO A 32 10.16 -43.88 -96.26
C PRO A 32 10.10 -43.26 -97.67
N GLU A 33 9.28 -43.80 -98.56
CA GLU A 33 9.05 -43.29 -99.91
C GLU A 33 8.29 -41.95 -99.94
N ARG A 34 7.61 -41.55 -98.85
CA ARG A 34 6.87 -40.28 -98.75
C ARG A 34 7.77 -39.08 -98.43
N LYS A 35 8.88 -38.97 -99.17
CA LYS A 35 10.00 -38.05 -98.90
C LYS A 35 9.59 -36.60 -98.69
N ALA A 36 8.68 -36.06 -99.52
CA ALA A 36 8.24 -34.68 -99.38
C ALA A 36 7.52 -34.39 -98.05
N GLU A 37 6.76 -35.36 -97.52
CA GLU A 37 6.10 -35.23 -96.21
C GLU A 37 7.08 -35.38 -95.05
N ILE A 38 8.10 -36.24 -95.20
CA ILE A 38 9.20 -36.39 -94.25
C ILE A 38 9.97 -35.08 -94.14
N ASP A 39 10.36 -34.51 -95.28
CA ASP A 39 11.15 -33.28 -95.33
C ASP A 39 10.38 -32.11 -94.67
N ALA A 40 9.08 -31.97 -94.94
CA ALA A 40 8.27 -30.93 -94.30
C ALA A 40 7.98 -31.16 -92.82
N LEU A 41 7.83 -32.43 -92.38
CA LEU A 41 7.72 -32.75 -90.95
C LEU A 41 9.04 -32.51 -90.23
N GLN A 42 10.17 -32.81 -90.87
CA GLN A 42 11.51 -32.55 -90.33
C GLN A 42 11.73 -31.04 -90.15
N GLU A 43 11.46 -30.22 -91.17
CA GLU A 43 11.56 -28.76 -91.07
C GLU A 43 10.69 -28.19 -89.94
N HIS A 44 9.46 -28.70 -89.79
CA HIS A 44 8.55 -28.26 -88.73
C HIS A 44 8.99 -28.70 -87.34
N VAL A 45 9.51 -29.92 -87.20
CA VAL A 45 10.09 -30.43 -85.95
C VAL A 45 11.34 -29.65 -85.57
N ASP A 46 12.20 -29.32 -86.53
CA ASP A 46 13.43 -28.55 -86.31
C ASP A 46 13.10 -27.13 -85.84
N ARG A 47 12.13 -26.48 -86.50
CA ARG A 47 11.63 -25.16 -86.08
C ARG A 47 11.07 -25.18 -84.65
N LEU A 48 10.18 -26.12 -84.34
CA LEU A 48 9.57 -26.23 -83.01
C LEU A 48 10.57 -26.66 -81.94
N THR A 49 11.59 -27.44 -82.28
CA THR A 49 12.68 -27.81 -81.36
C THR A 49 13.56 -26.61 -81.09
N ALA A 50 13.93 -25.82 -82.10
CA ALA A 50 14.64 -24.56 -81.91
C ALA A 50 13.85 -23.53 -81.09
N GLU A 51 12.52 -23.44 -81.28
CA GLU A 51 11.64 -22.61 -80.44
C GLU A 51 11.54 -23.12 -78.99
N ALA A 52 11.59 -24.43 -78.78
CA ALA A 52 11.61 -25.04 -77.44
C ALA A 52 12.96 -24.83 -76.74
N ASP A 53 14.07 -24.96 -77.48
CA ASP A 53 15.43 -24.78 -76.97
C ASP A 53 15.73 -23.29 -76.70
N ALA A 54 15.17 -22.36 -77.49
CA ALA A 54 15.23 -20.93 -77.23
C ALA A 54 14.39 -20.48 -76.01
N ASN A 55 13.37 -21.26 -75.63
CA ASN A 55 12.58 -21.06 -74.41
C ASN A 55 13.03 -21.96 -73.25
N ALA A 56 14.08 -22.75 -73.44
CA ALA A 56 14.68 -23.54 -72.37
C ALA A 56 15.56 -22.62 -71.50
N PRO A 57 15.34 -22.54 -70.18
CA PRO A 57 16.27 -21.89 -69.28
C PRO A 57 17.62 -22.62 -69.35
N GLY A 58 18.71 -21.85 -69.53
CA GLY A 58 20.06 -22.39 -69.67
C GLY A 58 20.51 -23.19 -68.45
N ASP A 59 20.89 -24.43 -68.74
CA ASP A 59 21.92 -25.30 -68.13
C ASP A 59 22.04 -25.41 -66.60
N GLY A 60 21.99 -26.65 -66.12
CA GLY A 60 22.72 -27.06 -64.92
C GLY A 60 21.91 -27.16 -63.63
N ASN A 61 21.31 -28.33 -63.43
CA ASN A 61 20.97 -28.89 -62.10
C ASN A 61 19.82 -28.21 -61.32
N ASP A 62 18.64 -28.11 -61.95
CA ASP A 62 17.40 -27.74 -61.28
C ASP A 62 16.84 -28.92 -60.46
N ALA A 63 17.34 -29.07 -59.23
CA ALA A 63 16.51 -29.58 -58.15
C ALA A 63 15.30 -28.64 -58.01
N ASN A 64 14.10 -29.19 -58.18
CA ASN A 64 12.83 -28.48 -58.05
C ASN A 64 12.88 -27.37 -56.97
N PRO A 65 12.71 -26.08 -57.30
CA PRO A 65 12.80 -24.98 -56.33
C PRO A 65 11.67 -25.00 -55.26
N ARG A 66 10.72 -25.93 -55.36
CA ARG A 66 9.72 -26.24 -54.31
C ARG A 66 10.04 -27.47 -53.47
N ALA A 67 11.11 -28.20 -53.78
CA ALA A 67 11.56 -29.38 -53.05
C ALA A 67 12.84 -29.08 -52.25
N VAL A 68 12.85 -27.98 -51.50
CA VAL A 68 13.84 -27.76 -50.45
C VAL A 68 13.31 -28.41 -49.17
N ILE A 69 13.78 -29.63 -48.88
CA ILE A 69 13.62 -30.24 -47.56
C ILE A 69 14.48 -29.41 -46.59
N GLY A 70 13.83 -28.72 -45.64
CA GLY A 70 14.49 -27.78 -44.72
C GLY A 70 13.88 -26.38 -44.66
N GLY A 71 12.76 -26.13 -45.37
CA GLY A 71 12.03 -24.86 -45.32
C GLY A 71 11.10 -24.67 -44.12
N ASN A 72 11.15 -25.53 -43.10
CA ASN A 72 10.52 -25.20 -41.82
C ASN A 72 11.57 -24.41 -41.03
N ASN A 73 11.60 -23.09 -41.23
CA ASN A 73 12.21 -22.21 -40.25
C ASN A 73 11.40 -22.46 -38.98
N PRO A 74 11.93 -23.16 -37.95
CA PRO A 74 11.24 -23.17 -36.67
C PRO A 74 10.97 -21.71 -36.33
N PRO A 75 9.86 -21.37 -35.67
CA PRO A 75 9.79 -20.06 -35.04
C PRO A 75 11.12 -19.84 -34.34
N GLU A 76 11.76 -18.67 -34.53
CA GLU A 76 12.85 -18.28 -33.65
C GLU A 76 12.41 -18.63 -32.22
N GLU A 77 13.31 -19.11 -31.37
CA GLU A 77 13.03 -19.21 -29.94
C GLU A 77 12.80 -17.79 -29.40
N THR A 78 11.68 -17.16 -29.77
CA THR A 78 11.07 -16.09 -29.03
C THR A 78 10.90 -16.68 -27.65
N PRO A 79 11.58 -16.12 -26.62
CA PRO A 79 11.36 -16.57 -25.26
C PRO A 79 9.84 -16.58 -25.05
N ALA A 80 9.33 -17.69 -24.51
CA ALA A 80 7.91 -17.90 -24.27
C ALA A 80 7.30 -16.58 -23.80
N PRO A 81 6.17 -16.14 -24.39
CA PRO A 81 5.60 -14.84 -24.10
C PRO A 81 5.56 -14.67 -22.59
N LYS A 82 6.29 -13.67 -22.07
CA LYS A 82 6.28 -13.37 -20.64
C LYS A 82 4.80 -13.27 -20.27
N ALA A 83 4.35 -14.11 -19.35
CA ALA A 83 2.98 -14.08 -18.87
C ALA A 83 2.66 -12.63 -18.48
N ASP A 84 1.85 -11.95 -19.29
CA ASP A 84 1.59 -10.54 -19.17
C ASP A 84 0.20 -10.31 -18.56
N GLY A 85 0.19 -9.47 -17.53
CA GLY A 85 -0.99 -9.27 -16.70
C GLY A 85 -1.22 -10.38 -15.67
N ARG A 86 -1.97 -10.01 -14.63
CA ARG A 86 -2.17 -10.82 -13.44
C ARG A 86 -2.70 -12.23 -13.72
N ALA A 87 -3.69 -12.36 -14.59
CA ALA A 87 -4.31 -13.65 -14.87
C ALA A 87 -3.30 -14.65 -15.48
N ALA A 88 -2.44 -14.20 -16.39
CA ALA A 88 -1.43 -15.05 -17.00
C ALA A 88 -0.35 -15.44 -15.99
N ILE A 89 0.08 -14.50 -15.14
CA ILE A 89 1.06 -14.76 -14.07
C ILE A 89 0.49 -15.74 -13.04
N ASP A 90 -0.77 -15.57 -12.64
CA ASP A 90 -1.46 -16.46 -11.70
C ASP A 90 -1.51 -17.90 -12.24
N THR A 91 -1.85 -18.08 -13.52
CA THR A 91 -1.81 -19.40 -14.18
C THR A 91 -0.41 -19.97 -14.21
N HIS A 92 0.60 -19.21 -14.64
CA HIS A 92 1.99 -19.67 -14.69
C HIS A 92 2.53 -20.08 -13.32
N VAL A 93 2.23 -19.31 -12.27
CA VAL A 93 2.61 -19.63 -10.90
C VAL A 93 1.89 -20.91 -10.42
N ALA A 94 0.60 -21.06 -10.72
CA ALA A 94 -0.16 -22.26 -10.35
C ALA A 94 0.42 -23.53 -11.00
N ASP A 95 0.84 -23.44 -12.26
CA ASP A 95 1.49 -24.55 -12.96
C ASP A 95 2.81 -24.93 -12.30
N LEU A 96 3.69 -23.94 -12.02
CA LEU A 96 4.96 -24.17 -11.33
C LEU A 96 4.79 -24.76 -9.92
N LEU A 97 3.78 -24.32 -9.18
CA LEU A 97 3.48 -24.86 -7.84
C LEU A 97 2.97 -26.30 -7.89
N THR A 98 2.21 -26.64 -8.92
CA THR A 98 1.77 -28.01 -9.18
C THR A 98 2.98 -28.91 -9.47
N GLU A 99 3.90 -28.46 -10.34
CA GLU A 99 5.15 -29.17 -10.61
C GLU A 99 6.03 -29.31 -9.36
N ALA A 100 6.13 -28.25 -8.54
CA ALA A 100 6.90 -28.29 -7.30
C ALA A 100 6.33 -29.30 -6.31
N THR A 101 5.00 -29.44 -6.24
CA THR A 101 4.34 -30.45 -5.40
C THR A 101 4.67 -31.87 -5.86
N ASN A 102 4.77 -32.08 -7.17
CA ASN A 102 5.14 -33.39 -7.73
C ASN A 102 6.61 -33.75 -7.49
N TRP A 103 7.52 -32.77 -7.47
CA TRP A 103 8.95 -33.00 -7.26
C TRP A 103 9.39 -32.96 -5.79
N ALA A 104 8.66 -32.25 -4.92
CA ALA A 104 8.97 -32.08 -3.49
C ALA A 104 8.09 -32.97 -2.60
N ASP A 105 7.90 -34.23 -3.01
CA ASP A 105 7.06 -35.23 -2.31
C ASP A 105 7.82 -35.99 -1.20
N GLY A 106 9.13 -35.75 -1.06
CA GLY A 106 10.00 -36.41 -0.08
C GLY A 106 10.82 -37.58 -0.63
N ALA A 107 10.68 -37.92 -1.92
CA ALA A 107 11.53 -38.90 -2.58
C ALA A 107 12.98 -38.37 -2.75
N ALA A 108 13.95 -39.29 -2.71
CA ALA A 108 15.35 -38.96 -2.95
C ALA A 108 15.63 -38.79 -4.46
N ILE A 109 16.52 -37.86 -4.80
CA ILE A 109 17.00 -37.67 -6.18
C ILE A 109 17.95 -38.81 -6.53
N GLU A 110 17.71 -39.51 -7.63
CA GLU A 110 18.40 -40.76 -8.01
C GLU A 110 19.46 -40.57 -9.10
N ASN A 111 19.39 -39.50 -9.88
CA ASN A 111 20.33 -39.23 -10.97
C ASN A 111 20.51 -37.72 -11.26
N ASP A 112 21.59 -37.39 -11.96
CA ASP A 112 21.96 -36.01 -12.33
C ASP A 112 20.88 -35.32 -13.19
N GLY A 113 20.13 -36.08 -14.00
CA GLY A 113 19.03 -35.55 -14.80
C GLY A 113 17.87 -35.03 -13.94
N GLN A 114 17.50 -35.76 -12.89
CA GLN A 114 16.49 -35.33 -11.91
C GLN A 114 16.98 -34.10 -11.12
N ALA A 115 18.25 -34.09 -10.70
CA ALA A 115 18.85 -32.92 -10.03
C ALA A 115 18.79 -31.66 -10.92
N ALA A 116 19.10 -31.80 -12.21
CA ALA A 116 19.03 -30.71 -13.18
C ALA A 116 17.60 -30.21 -13.41
N ALA A 117 16.60 -31.11 -13.48
CA ALA A 117 15.20 -30.77 -13.63
C ALA A 117 14.66 -29.98 -12.42
N VAL A 118 14.94 -30.45 -11.19
CA VAL A 118 14.60 -29.74 -9.95
C VAL A 118 15.31 -28.38 -9.88
N GLY A 119 16.58 -28.32 -10.30
CA GLY A 119 17.34 -27.07 -10.38
C GLY A 119 16.72 -26.05 -11.35
N LYS A 120 16.23 -26.51 -12.51
CA LYS A 120 15.50 -25.66 -13.47
C LYS A 120 14.19 -25.14 -12.87
N LEU A 121 13.36 -26.03 -12.31
CA LEU A 121 12.10 -25.66 -11.66
C LEU A 121 12.31 -24.64 -10.53
N HIS A 122 13.37 -24.80 -9.73
CA HIS A 122 13.74 -23.83 -8.70
C HIS A 122 14.03 -22.44 -9.27
N ARG A 123 14.76 -22.34 -10.39
CA ARG A 123 15.05 -21.07 -11.06
C ARG A 123 13.80 -20.46 -11.69
N ASP A 124 12.96 -21.28 -12.31
CA ASP A 124 11.71 -20.82 -12.92
C ASP A 124 10.77 -20.21 -11.85
N MET A 125 10.68 -20.84 -10.67
CA MET A 125 9.94 -20.27 -9.52
C MET A 125 10.56 -18.95 -9.02
N GLN A 126 11.88 -18.81 -8.96
CA GLN A 126 12.53 -17.54 -8.59
C GLN A 126 12.20 -16.43 -9.59
N THR A 127 12.18 -16.74 -10.89
CA THR A 127 11.76 -15.78 -11.93
C THR A 127 10.28 -15.44 -11.80
N ALA A 128 9.41 -16.41 -11.51
CA ALA A 128 7.98 -16.16 -11.26
C ALA A 128 7.74 -15.25 -10.04
N VAL A 129 8.54 -15.38 -8.97
CA VAL A 129 8.51 -14.45 -7.82
C VAL A 129 8.81 -13.01 -8.25
N ALA A 130 9.76 -12.80 -9.15
CA ALA A 130 10.06 -11.47 -9.68
C ALA A 130 8.89 -10.93 -10.51
N LEU A 131 8.31 -11.75 -11.41
CA LEU A 131 7.15 -11.39 -12.22
C LEU A 131 5.95 -10.92 -11.37
N VAL A 132 5.63 -11.64 -10.30
CA VAL A 132 4.55 -11.26 -9.37
C VAL A 132 4.84 -9.90 -8.72
N LYS A 133 6.08 -9.66 -8.27
CA LYS A 133 6.46 -8.39 -7.62
C LYS A 133 6.41 -7.21 -8.60
N ASP A 134 6.88 -7.41 -9.83
CA ASP A 134 6.90 -6.37 -10.86
C ASP A 134 5.48 -6.01 -11.31
N ASN A 135 4.62 -7.02 -11.52
CA ASN A 135 3.21 -6.80 -11.83
C ASN A 135 2.49 -6.08 -10.68
N ALA A 136 2.69 -6.51 -9.43
CA ALA A 136 2.11 -5.84 -8.26
C ALA A 136 2.59 -4.38 -8.13
N THR A 137 3.84 -4.09 -8.47
CA THR A 137 4.39 -2.72 -8.47
C THR A 137 3.71 -1.87 -9.54
N THR A 138 3.51 -2.44 -10.73
CA THR A 138 2.84 -1.78 -11.85
C THR A 138 1.37 -1.50 -11.54
N GLU A 139 0.64 -2.48 -11.00
CA GLU A 139 -0.77 -2.32 -10.59
C GLU A 139 -0.93 -1.26 -9.49
N LYS A 140 -0.03 -1.24 -8.50
CA LYS A 140 -0.11 -0.29 -7.38
C LYS A 140 0.30 1.13 -7.79
N LYS A 141 1.08 1.31 -8.85
CA LYS A 141 1.59 2.62 -9.26
C LYS A 141 0.50 3.69 -9.42
N PRO A 142 -0.55 3.51 -10.25
CA PRO A 142 -1.59 4.53 -10.41
C PRO A 142 -2.36 4.79 -9.10
N HIS A 143 -2.54 3.77 -8.26
CA HIS A 143 -3.19 3.92 -6.96
C HIS A 143 -2.34 4.72 -5.98
N ASN A 144 -1.04 4.43 -5.92
CA ASN A 144 -0.10 5.17 -5.07
C ASN A 144 0.03 6.63 -5.52
N GLU A 145 0.03 6.89 -6.83
CA GLU A 145 0.04 8.26 -7.38
C GLU A 145 -1.24 9.01 -7.00
N ALA A 146 -2.41 8.39 -7.15
CA ALA A 146 -3.69 8.99 -6.73
C ALA A 146 -3.76 9.25 -5.22
N ILE A 147 -3.26 8.30 -4.40
CA ILE A 147 -3.19 8.47 -2.94
C ILE A 147 -2.25 9.62 -2.59
N ALA A 148 -1.10 9.72 -3.25
CA ALA A 148 -0.13 10.79 -3.01
C ALA A 148 -0.71 12.17 -3.34
N GLU A 149 -1.46 12.29 -4.43
CA GLU A 149 -2.15 13.54 -4.80
C GLU A 149 -3.20 13.94 -3.75
N ILE A 150 -4.04 12.99 -3.33
CA ILE A 150 -5.04 13.22 -2.27
C ILE A 150 -4.35 13.65 -0.97
N GLN A 151 -3.29 12.94 -0.58
CA GLN A 151 -2.53 13.27 0.62
C GLN A 151 -1.90 14.66 0.53
N ALA A 152 -1.34 15.05 -0.63
CA ALA A 152 -0.73 16.36 -0.80
C ALA A 152 -1.74 17.50 -0.61
N TRP A 153 -2.92 17.39 -1.27
CA TRP A 153 -3.98 18.38 -1.11
C TRP A 153 -4.50 18.41 0.34
N GLN A 154 -4.81 17.25 0.92
CA GLN A 154 -5.36 17.13 2.26
C GLN A 154 -4.39 17.70 3.29
N ASN A 155 -3.11 17.31 3.21
CA ASN A 155 -2.08 17.79 4.12
C ASN A 155 -1.90 19.30 4.03
N GLY A 156 -2.04 19.89 2.84
CA GLY A 156 -2.02 21.35 2.65
C GLY A 156 -3.04 22.10 3.52
N TYR A 157 -4.14 21.45 3.90
CA TYR A 157 -5.19 22.05 4.74
C TYR A 157 -5.19 21.56 6.17
N VAL A 158 -5.04 20.25 6.40
CA VAL A 158 -5.31 19.63 7.71
C VAL A 158 -4.12 18.89 8.33
N ALA A 159 -2.94 18.92 7.72
CA ALA A 159 -1.75 18.33 8.35
C ALA A 159 -1.53 18.93 9.75
N SER A 160 -1.13 18.08 10.70
CA SER A 160 -0.85 18.46 12.09
C SER A 160 0.25 17.58 12.66
N GLY A 161 1.41 18.15 12.97
CA GLY A 161 2.50 17.44 13.65
C GLY A 161 3.14 16.30 12.83
N LEU A 162 2.96 16.29 11.51
CA LEU A 162 3.56 15.32 10.61
C LEU A 162 5.03 15.65 10.36
N LYS A 163 5.92 14.68 10.57
CA LYS A 163 7.36 14.87 10.35
C LYS A 163 7.64 15.26 8.90
N GLY A 164 8.33 16.38 8.70
CA GLY A 164 8.71 16.86 7.37
C GLY A 164 7.57 17.46 6.54
N THR A 165 6.35 17.55 7.08
CA THR A 165 5.19 18.19 6.43
C THR A 165 4.75 19.37 7.29
N PRO A 166 4.73 20.60 6.75
CA PRO A 166 4.22 21.76 7.50
C PRO A 166 2.75 21.58 7.90
N ASP A 167 2.36 22.16 9.03
CA ASP A 167 0.96 22.19 9.42
C ASP A 167 0.10 22.87 8.36
N GLY A 168 -1.07 22.26 8.13
CA GLY A 168 -2.04 22.71 7.15
C GLY A 168 -2.63 24.08 7.47
N LYS A 169 -3.17 24.74 6.45
CA LYS A 169 -3.74 26.10 6.58
C LYS A 169 -4.88 26.17 7.59
N LEU A 170 -5.79 25.19 7.59
CA LEU A 170 -6.91 25.14 8.55
C LEU A 170 -6.42 24.79 9.95
N THR A 171 -5.48 23.86 10.09
CA THR A 171 -4.86 23.53 11.39
C THR A 171 -4.29 24.78 12.06
N LYS A 172 -3.53 25.59 11.31
CA LYS A 172 -2.96 26.84 11.82
C LYS A 172 -4.03 27.87 12.15
N ALA A 173 -5.04 28.02 11.29
CA ALA A 173 -6.15 28.96 11.53
C ALA A 173 -6.93 28.59 12.79
N ILE A 174 -7.30 27.31 12.96
CA ILE A 174 -8.01 26.79 14.14
C ILE A 174 -7.17 27.00 15.40
N ALA A 175 -5.86 26.74 15.34
CA ALA A 175 -4.97 26.98 16.47
C ALA A 175 -4.90 28.48 16.84
N ALA A 176 -4.80 29.36 15.84
CA ALA A 176 -4.75 30.81 16.06
C ALA A 176 -6.07 31.34 16.64
N THR A 177 -7.21 31.00 16.05
CA THR A 177 -8.53 31.42 16.56
C THR A 177 -8.83 30.81 17.92
N GLY A 178 -8.44 29.55 18.15
CA GLY A 178 -8.55 28.90 19.46
C GLY A 178 -7.74 29.61 20.55
N ARG A 179 -6.53 30.09 20.25
CA ARG A 179 -5.73 30.90 21.19
C ARG A 179 -6.36 32.26 21.48
N LEU A 180 -6.95 32.91 20.47
CA LEU A 180 -7.69 34.16 20.68
C LEU A 180 -8.90 33.95 21.60
N SER A 181 -9.70 32.91 21.33
CA SER A 181 -10.85 32.55 22.18
C SER A 181 -10.41 32.19 23.60
N ALA A 182 -9.32 31.43 23.75
CA ALA A 182 -8.77 31.06 25.06
C ALA A 182 -8.31 32.29 25.85
N ALA A 183 -7.61 33.24 25.22
CA ALA A 183 -7.16 34.47 25.88
C ALA A 183 -8.34 35.31 26.38
N TRP A 184 -9.42 35.42 25.58
CA TRP A 184 -10.64 36.09 26.01
C TRP A 184 -11.33 35.39 27.18
N LEU A 185 -11.52 34.07 27.08
CA LEU A 185 -12.16 33.29 28.14
C LEU A 185 -11.33 33.31 29.43
N GLN A 186 -10.00 33.33 29.34
CA GLN A 186 -9.12 33.45 30.51
C GLN A 186 -9.31 34.80 31.20
N LYS A 187 -9.34 35.90 30.42
CA LYS A 187 -9.64 37.22 30.97
C LYS A 187 -11.00 37.26 31.67
N ALA A 188 -12.04 36.70 31.05
CA ALA A 188 -13.36 36.62 31.66
C ALA A 188 -13.39 35.75 32.93
N GLU A 189 -12.61 34.67 32.97
CA GLU A 189 -12.45 33.82 34.15
C GLU A 189 -11.70 34.53 35.28
N ASP A 190 -10.67 35.30 34.95
CA ASP A 190 -9.92 36.10 35.92
C ASP A 190 -10.79 37.24 36.50
N GLU A 191 -11.61 37.88 35.65
CA GLU A 191 -12.62 38.85 36.08
C GLU A 191 -13.67 38.21 37.00
N ARG A 192 -14.17 37.01 36.65
CA ARG A 192 -15.10 36.25 37.51
C ARG A 192 -14.46 35.93 38.86
N LYS A 193 -13.22 35.43 38.87
CA LYS A 193 -12.48 35.12 40.11
C LYS A 193 -12.22 36.36 40.96
N ALA A 194 -11.94 37.50 40.35
CA ALA A 194 -11.78 38.76 41.07
C ALA A 194 -13.10 39.19 41.75
N ARG A 195 -14.24 39.06 41.04
CA ARG A 195 -15.56 39.30 41.63
C ARG A 195 -15.90 38.29 42.73
N GLU A 196 -15.59 37.01 42.52
CA GLU A 196 -15.79 35.94 43.49
C GLU A 196 -15.01 36.24 44.78
N LYS A 197 -13.73 36.62 44.65
CA LYS A 197 -12.92 37.02 45.80
C LYS A 197 -13.49 38.24 46.51
N ALA A 198 -13.82 39.31 45.78
CA ALA A 198 -14.35 40.54 46.36
C ALA A 198 -15.68 40.32 47.10
N THR A 199 -16.59 39.53 46.52
CA THR A 199 -17.88 39.19 47.14
C THR A 199 -17.72 38.23 48.33
N ALA A 200 -16.79 37.28 48.27
CA ALA A 200 -16.46 36.41 49.40
C ALA A 200 -15.82 37.20 50.56
N ASP A 201 -14.88 38.10 50.28
CA ASP A 201 -14.23 38.94 51.29
C ASP A 201 -15.27 39.87 51.96
N ALA A 202 -16.16 40.49 51.18
CA ALA A 202 -17.25 41.32 51.71
C ALA A 202 -18.24 40.52 52.55
N ALA A 203 -18.62 39.31 52.11
CA ALA A 203 -19.49 38.43 52.87
C ALA A 203 -18.85 37.96 54.20
N LEU A 204 -17.53 37.73 54.19
CA LEU A 204 -16.79 37.34 55.39
C LEU A 204 -16.72 38.47 56.42
N VAL A 205 -16.44 39.70 55.98
CA VAL A 205 -16.45 40.89 56.87
C VAL A 205 -17.85 41.10 57.45
N ALA A 206 -18.89 41.11 56.62
CA ALA A 206 -20.26 41.30 57.10
C ALA A 206 -20.73 40.18 58.04
N ALA A 207 -20.31 38.94 57.80
CA ALA A 207 -20.60 37.82 58.70
C ALA A 207 -19.91 37.98 60.06
N GLN A 208 -18.65 38.44 60.09
CA GLN A 208 -17.94 38.71 61.33
C GLN A 208 -18.61 39.83 62.13
N GLU A 209 -18.95 40.95 61.48
CA GLU A 209 -19.66 42.07 62.10
C GLU A 209 -21.06 41.67 62.62
N ALA A 210 -21.79 40.86 61.85
CA ALA A 210 -23.08 40.33 62.30
C ALA A 210 -22.93 39.41 63.51
N MET A 211 -21.86 38.61 63.59
CA MET A 211 -21.58 37.76 64.76
C MET A 211 -21.22 38.57 65.99
N THR A 212 -20.42 39.65 65.85
CA THR A 212 -20.08 40.52 66.97
C THR A 212 -21.31 41.27 67.49
N LEU A 213 -22.10 41.87 66.60
CA LEU A 213 -23.35 42.56 66.98
C LEU A 213 -24.36 41.60 67.61
N ARG A 214 -24.46 40.38 67.11
CA ARG A 214 -25.32 39.35 67.71
C ARG A 214 -24.82 38.89 69.08
N ALA A 215 -23.51 38.84 69.30
CA ALA A 215 -22.96 38.53 70.62
C ALA A 215 -23.28 39.64 71.63
N GLU A 216 -23.17 40.91 71.22
CA GLU A 216 -23.55 42.07 72.03
C GLU A 216 -25.06 42.10 72.33
N ALA A 217 -25.89 41.79 71.34
CA ALA A 217 -27.35 41.77 71.49
C ALA A 217 -27.88 40.67 72.42
N LYS A 218 -27.12 39.59 72.68
CA LYS A 218 -27.55 38.50 73.58
C LYS A 218 -27.77 38.96 75.02
N GLU A 219 -26.94 39.90 75.49
CA GLU A 219 -26.99 40.42 76.85
C GLU A 219 -27.67 41.80 76.90
N ALA A 220 -28.14 42.32 75.75
CA ALA A 220 -28.76 43.62 75.65
C ALA A 220 -30.25 43.58 76.02
N THR A 221 -30.72 44.65 76.67
CA THR A 221 -32.15 44.88 76.96
C THR A 221 -32.74 46.03 76.12
N ASP A 222 -31.93 46.61 75.23
CA ASP A 222 -32.32 47.66 74.29
C ASP A 222 -32.74 47.05 72.95
N LEU A 223 -34.00 47.28 72.58
CA LEU A 223 -34.59 46.80 71.32
C LEU A 223 -33.80 47.31 70.09
N ALA A 224 -33.28 48.54 70.13
CA ALA A 224 -32.51 49.09 69.03
C ALA A 224 -31.16 48.39 68.81
N VAL A 225 -30.60 47.71 69.84
CA VAL A 225 -29.39 46.89 69.70
C VAL A 225 -29.74 45.54 69.08
N MET A 226 -30.89 44.97 69.45
CA MET A 226 -31.39 43.72 68.89
C MET A 226 -31.73 43.88 67.40
N ASP A 227 -32.47 44.94 67.03
CA ASP A 227 -32.83 45.23 65.63
C ASP A 227 -31.59 45.41 64.75
N ARG A 228 -30.57 46.14 65.24
CA ARG A 228 -29.28 46.31 64.52
C ARG A 228 -28.56 44.99 64.28
N ALA A 229 -28.59 44.07 65.24
CA ALA A 229 -27.97 42.74 65.08
C ALA A 229 -28.76 41.87 64.09
N GLU A 230 -30.09 41.96 64.07
CA GLU A 230 -30.94 41.26 63.11
C GLU A 230 -30.74 41.79 61.67
N ASP A 231 -30.69 43.11 61.49
CA ASP A 231 -30.41 43.76 60.21
C ASP A 231 -29.01 43.39 59.68
N ALA A 232 -27.99 43.41 60.55
CA ALA A 232 -26.63 43.00 60.18
C ALA A 232 -26.57 41.53 59.75
N LEU A 233 -27.29 40.65 60.45
CA LEU A 233 -27.38 39.24 60.10
C LEU A 233 -28.16 39.00 58.80
N ALA A 234 -29.20 39.78 58.52
CA ALA A 234 -29.91 39.76 57.25
C ALA A 234 -29.00 40.21 56.09
N GLY A 235 -28.23 41.28 56.28
CA GLY A 235 -27.24 41.77 55.32
C GLY A 235 -26.14 40.75 55.02
N ALA A 236 -25.55 40.14 56.06
CA ALA A 236 -24.54 39.09 55.90
C ALA A 236 -25.07 37.88 55.12
N LYS A 237 -26.31 37.45 55.40
CA LYS A 237 -26.97 36.36 54.64
C LYS A 237 -27.19 36.71 53.18
N ALA A 238 -27.52 37.96 52.87
CA ALA A 238 -27.68 38.41 51.48
C ALA A 238 -26.35 38.35 50.72
N LEU A 239 -25.27 38.85 51.33
CA LEU A 239 -23.92 38.83 50.74
C LEU A 239 -23.38 37.40 50.56
N LEU A 240 -23.66 36.48 51.50
CA LEU A 240 -23.31 35.07 51.34
C LEU A 240 -24.01 34.43 50.14
N ARG A 241 -25.30 34.74 49.92
CA ARG A 241 -26.04 34.24 48.74
C ARG A 241 -25.49 34.82 47.44
N GLU A 242 -25.09 36.09 47.45
CA GLU A 242 -24.44 36.73 46.30
C GLU A 242 -23.10 36.06 45.97
N ALA A 243 -22.24 35.85 46.98
CA ALA A 243 -20.96 35.17 46.82
C ALA A 243 -21.14 33.74 46.27
N GLU A 244 -22.12 32.98 46.78
CA GLU A 244 -22.46 31.67 46.23
C GLU A 244 -22.94 31.73 44.76
N GLY A 245 -23.70 32.77 44.40
CA GLY A 245 -24.17 33.00 43.03
C GLY A 245 -23.01 33.20 42.06
N VAL A 246 -22.04 34.05 42.44
CA VAL A 246 -20.84 34.33 41.64
C VAL A 246 -19.93 33.08 41.54
N ALA A 247 -19.77 32.33 42.64
CA ALA A 247 -18.98 31.10 42.64
C ALA A 247 -19.54 30.02 41.69
N LYS A 248 -20.86 30.00 41.46
CA LYS A 248 -21.54 29.05 40.55
C LYS A 248 -21.59 29.54 39.10
N GLU A 249 -21.24 30.80 38.84
CA GLU A 249 -21.22 31.39 37.49
C GLU A 249 -20.23 30.64 36.59
N LYS A 250 -20.65 30.29 35.36
CA LYS A 250 -19.78 29.62 34.39
C LYS A 250 -19.45 30.57 33.25
N VAL A 251 -18.16 30.80 33.01
CA VAL A 251 -17.69 31.54 31.85
C VAL A 251 -17.86 30.69 30.59
N ARG A 252 -18.67 31.18 29.65
CA ARG A 252 -18.91 30.57 28.34
C ARG A 252 -19.22 31.64 27.31
N VAL A 253 -18.95 31.34 26.04
CA VAL A 253 -19.30 32.20 24.89
C VAL A 253 -20.14 31.37 23.92
N ASP A 254 -21.35 31.84 23.62
CA ASP A 254 -22.20 31.21 22.61
C ASP A 254 -21.61 31.42 21.21
N ALA A 255 -21.47 30.33 20.46
CA ALA A 255 -20.87 30.34 19.12
C ALA A 255 -21.86 30.69 17.99
N GLY A 256 -23.12 31.02 18.33
CA GLY A 256 -24.18 31.32 17.37
C GLY A 256 -24.84 30.07 16.76
N GLU A 257 -25.64 30.31 15.72
CA GLU A 257 -26.48 29.36 14.95
C GLU A 257 -26.09 27.87 15.06
N GLY A 258 -26.69 27.17 16.03
CA GLY A 258 -26.56 25.71 16.19
C GLY A 258 -25.19 25.18 16.64
N GLN A 259 -24.22 26.06 16.89
CA GLN A 259 -22.89 25.68 17.35
C GLN A 259 -22.81 25.59 18.87
N ARG A 260 -21.98 24.67 19.37
CA ARG A 260 -21.77 24.53 20.82
C ARG A 260 -21.02 25.74 21.35
N ALA A 261 -21.44 26.22 22.53
CA ALA A 261 -20.73 27.26 23.25
C ALA A 261 -19.26 26.88 23.50
N MET A 262 -18.37 27.86 23.40
CA MET A 262 -16.95 27.71 23.73
C MET A 262 -16.74 27.91 25.23
N THR A 263 -16.02 26.99 25.85
CA THR A 263 -15.63 27.04 27.26
C THR A 263 -14.17 26.63 27.41
N LEU A 264 -13.53 27.06 28.49
CA LEU A 264 -12.25 26.48 28.90
C LEU A 264 -12.50 25.05 29.41
N ARG A 265 -11.54 24.16 29.16
CA ARG A 265 -11.53 22.80 29.74
C ARG A 265 -10.47 22.74 30.81
N SER A 266 -10.84 22.21 31.98
CA SER A 266 -9.88 21.90 33.04
C SER A 266 -9.12 20.63 32.68
N VAL A 267 -7.80 20.71 32.64
CA VAL A 267 -6.90 19.56 32.54
C VAL A 267 -6.05 19.56 33.81
N TRP A 268 -6.01 18.42 34.49
CA TRP A 268 -5.27 18.26 35.74
C TRP A 268 -3.95 17.57 35.43
N HIS A 269 -2.84 18.27 35.70
CA HIS A 269 -1.49 17.73 35.61
C HIS A 269 -0.94 17.52 37.01
N ALA A 270 -0.30 16.38 37.23
CA ALA A 270 0.43 16.09 38.45
C ALA A 270 1.91 16.37 38.20
N ASP A 271 2.35 17.57 38.56
CA ASP A 271 3.76 17.95 38.48
C ASP A 271 4.47 17.53 39.77
N LEU A 272 5.63 16.88 39.63
CA LEU A 272 6.45 16.51 40.78
C LEU A 272 7.04 17.77 41.39
N ILE A 273 6.87 17.94 42.71
CA ILE A 273 7.54 19.00 43.46
C ILE A 273 9.05 18.73 43.42
N ASP A 274 9.86 19.70 43.03
CA ASP A 274 11.33 19.58 43.01
C ASP A 274 11.89 19.68 44.44
N ALA A 275 11.75 18.59 45.20
CA ALA A 275 12.29 18.43 46.53
C ALA A 275 12.96 17.06 46.67
N PRO A 276 14.01 16.91 47.50
CA PRO A 276 14.84 15.70 47.54
C PRO A 276 14.08 14.38 47.75
N ASN A 277 12.92 14.42 48.42
CA ASN A 277 12.16 13.22 48.80
C ASN A 277 10.85 13.05 48.03
N SER A 278 10.56 13.85 47.00
CA SER A 278 9.26 13.84 46.34
C SER A 278 8.89 12.48 45.73
N TRP A 279 9.85 11.79 45.11
CA TRP A 279 9.63 10.43 44.59
C TRP A 279 9.38 9.40 45.70
N ALA A 280 10.08 9.52 46.82
CA ALA A 280 9.90 8.61 47.96
C ALA A 280 8.53 8.81 48.62
N LEU A 281 8.07 10.07 48.75
CA LEU A 281 6.73 10.39 49.24
C LEU A 281 5.64 9.90 48.29
N ALA A 282 5.80 10.13 46.97
CA ALA A 282 4.89 9.63 45.96
C ALA A 282 4.80 8.10 45.99
N TYR A 283 5.95 7.40 46.02
CA TYR A 283 5.98 5.95 46.19
C TYR A 283 5.32 5.51 47.51
N GLY A 284 5.58 6.22 48.61
CA GLY A 284 4.98 5.95 49.91
C GLY A 284 3.44 6.01 49.90
N HIS A 285 2.88 6.93 49.12
CA HIS A 285 1.44 7.04 48.86
C HIS A 285 0.94 5.91 47.95
N TYR A 286 1.58 5.69 46.79
CA TYR A 286 1.08 4.75 45.77
C TYR A 286 1.30 3.27 46.11
N LYS A 287 2.30 2.91 46.92
CA LYS A 287 2.58 1.50 47.29
C LYS A 287 1.43 0.81 48.03
N GLN A 288 0.48 1.58 48.55
CA GLN A 288 -0.73 1.04 49.18
C GLN A 288 -1.73 0.53 48.14
N ASN A 289 -1.61 0.95 46.88
CA ASN A 289 -2.46 0.52 45.77
C ASN A 289 -1.92 -0.79 45.17
N PRO A 290 -2.68 -1.90 45.19
CA PRO A 290 -2.26 -3.19 44.64
C PRO A 290 -1.95 -3.16 43.13
N GLU A 291 -2.70 -2.39 42.34
CA GLU A 291 -2.50 -2.30 40.88
C GLU A 291 -1.17 -1.63 40.55
N PHE A 292 -0.88 -0.50 41.21
CA PHE A 292 0.42 0.17 41.11
C PHE A 292 1.56 -0.79 41.47
N MET A 293 1.42 -1.56 42.54
CA MET A 293 2.47 -2.51 42.95
C MET A 293 2.66 -3.64 41.96
N ALA A 294 1.60 -4.14 41.31
CA ALA A 294 1.72 -5.13 40.24
C ALA A 294 2.50 -4.58 39.03
N GLU A 295 2.18 -3.37 38.58
CA GLU A 295 2.91 -2.69 37.50
C GLU A 295 4.37 -2.41 37.87
N PHE A 296 4.59 -1.93 39.10
CA PHE A 296 5.90 -1.66 39.64
C PHE A 296 6.75 -2.94 39.72
N HIS A 297 6.22 -4.05 40.24
CA HIS A 297 6.91 -5.34 40.22
C HIS A 297 7.23 -5.79 38.78
N GLY A 298 6.31 -5.62 37.84
CA GLY A 298 6.55 -5.90 36.43
C GLY A 298 7.68 -5.06 35.84
N LEU A 299 7.77 -3.77 36.20
CA LEU A 299 8.87 -2.90 35.82
C LEU A 299 10.20 -3.41 36.38
N ILE A 300 10.28 -3.69 37.68
CA ILE A 300 11.50 -4.20 38.31
C ILE A 300 11.90 -5.55 37.72
N GLN A 301 10.95 -6.46 37.45
CA GLN A 301 11.22 -7.75 36.79
C GLN A 301 11.83 -7.57 35.39
N ARG A 302 11.36 -6.59 34.59
CA ARG A 302 11.94 -6.30 33.27
C ARG A 302 13.38 -5.83 33.36
N TRP A 303 13.69 -4.95 34.32
CA TRP A 303 15.05 -4.49 34.57
C TRP A 303 15.95 -5.64 35.06
N ALA A 304 15.47 -6.43 36.02
CA ALA A 304 16.22 -7.59 36.51
C ALA A 304 16.49 -8.64 35.41
N SER A 305 15.51 -8.90 34.53
CA SER A 305 15.68 -9.84 33.41
C SER A 305 16.68 -9.33 32.36
N ARG A 306 16.71 -8.00 32.13
CA ARG A 306 17.70 -7.35 31.27
C ARG A 306 19.10 -7.53 31.86
N ASP A 307 19.26 -7.25 33.14
CA ASP A 307 20.53 -7.38 33.84
C ASP A 307 20.99 -8.85 33.95
N ALA A 308 20.07 -9.81 34.01
CA ALA A 308 20.40 -11.24 34.02
C ALA A 308 21.03 -11.74 32.70
N ARG A 309 20.81 -11.03 31.58
CA ARG A 309 21.43 -11.35 30.28
C ARG A 309 22.86 -10.84 30.16
N VAL A 310 23.25 -9.88 30.99
CA VAL A 310 24.60 -9.31 31.01
C VAL A 310 25.46 -10.11 31.99
N GLU A 311 26.57 -10.64 31.53
CA GLU A 311 27.40 -11.56 32.31
C GLU A 311 27.96 -10.93 33.60
N ALA A 312 28.45 -9.68 33.51
CA ALA A 312 29.04 -8.98 34.66
C ALA A 312 28.02 -8.78 35.82
N THR A 313 26.79 -8.42 35.51
CA THR A 313 25.70 -8.26 36.49
C THR A 313 25.17 -9.60 36.96
N ARG A 314 25.09 -10.60 36.07
CA ARG A 314 24.70 -11.97 36.40
C ARG A 314 25.64 -12.61 37.44
N VAL A 315 26.95 -12.45 37.29
CA VAL A 315 27.96 -12.98 38.22
C VAL A 315 27.90 -12.29 39.58
N ARG A 316 27.64 -10.97 39.60
CA ARG A 316 27.51 -10.20 40.84
C ARG A 316 26.22 -10.49 41.60
N GLY A 317 25.18 -10.93 40.90
CA GLY A 317 23.84 -11.12 41.45
C GLY A 317 23.05 -9.81 41.55
N ILE A 318 21.72 -9.94 41.51
CA ILE A 318 20.77 -8.82 41.60
C ILE A 318 20.04 -8.95 42.94
N PRO A 319 20.11 -7.95 43.85
CA PRO A 319 19.45 -8.02 45.14
C PRO A 319 17.95 -8.34 45.01
N GLY A 320 17.46 -9.32 45.77
CA GLY A 320 16.06 -9.76 45.74
C GLY A 320 15.69 -10.69 44.58
N PHE A 321 16.62 -11.02 43.68
CA PHE A 321 16.40 -11.94 42.56
C PHE A 321 17.36 -13.13 42.60
N VAL A 322 16.85 -14.29 42.20
CA VAL A 322 17.65 -15.50 41.97
C VAL A 322 17.72 -15.73 40.47
N ILE A 323 18.92 -15.79 39.89
CA ILE A 323 19.12 -16.04 38.46
C ILE A 323 19.24 -17.55 38.23
N ARG A 324 18.52 -18.07 37.22
CA ARG A 324 18.55 -19.48 36.80
C ARG A 324 18.87 -19.56 35.29
N GLU A 325 19.64 -20.56 34.89
CA GLU A 325 19.97 -20.84 33.48
C GLU A 325 19.12 -22.03 33.00
N GLU A 326 18.50 -21.90 31.82
CA GLU A 326 17.78 -22.93 31.10
C GLU A 326 18.26 -22.94 29.64
N LYS A 327 18.47 -24.13 29.06
CA LYS A 327 18.89 -24.31 27.66
C LYS A 327 17.76 -24.97 26.87
N VAL A 328 17.35 -24.37 25.74
CA VAL A 328 16.25 -24.82 24.86
C VAL A 328 16.70 -24.85 23.38
N VAL A 329 16.10 -25.73 22.57
CA VAL A 329 16.36 -25.94 21.11
C VAL A 329 15.45 -25.07 20.26
#